data_AF-A0A807ZHG4-F1
#
_entry.id   AF-A0A807ZHG4-F1
#
_cell.length_a   1.000
_cell.length_b   1.000
_cell.length_c   1.000
_cell.angle_alpha   90.00
_cell.angle_beta   90.00
_cell.angle_gamma   90.00
#
_symmetry.space_group_name_H-M   'P 1'
#
loop_
_entity.id
_entity.type
_entity.pdbx_description
1 polymer ?
#
loop_
_entity_poly.entity_id
_entity_poly.type
_entity_poly.pdbx_seq_one_letter_code
_entity_poly.pdbx_strand_id
1 'polypeptide(L)' 'MPNMLEDRLTRLEELTFFQEERIEKLDAALTAQQTQLDAVERELADARLVIRSLRDKLAQQPENTLPPHFMPERW' A
#
# COMPACT_ATOMS: atom_id res chain seq x y z
N MET A 1 19.37 -52.78 -18.24
CA MET A 1 19.23 -51.35 -18.57
C MET A 1 19.69 -50.50 -17.37
N PRO A 2 21.00 -50.22 -17.23
CA PRO A 2 21.52 -49.51 -16.05
C PRO A 2 21.29 -47.98 -16.07
N ASN A 3 21.22 -47.33 -17.25
CA ASN A 3 21.17 -45.86 -17.35
C ASN A 3 19.82 -45.19 -17.03
N MET A 4 18.69 -45.92 -17.03
CA MET A 4 17.38 -45.28 -16.98
C MET A 4 17.07 -44.62 -15.61
N LEU A 5 17.70 -45.11 -14.54
CA LEU A 5 17.58 -44.54 -13.20
C LEU A 5 18.46 -43.29 -13.05
N GLU A 6 19.69 -43.32 -13.56
CA GLU A 6 20.61 -42.17 -13.54
C GLU A 6 20.10 -41.02 -14.42
N ASP A 7 19.58 -41.31 -15.61
CA ASP A 7 18.96 -40.30 -16.48
C ASP A 7 17.76 -39.62 -15.80
N ARG A 8 16.97 -40.42 -15.08
CA ARG A 8 15.79 -39.93 -14.35
C ARG A 8 16.19 -39.13 -13.11
N LEU A 9 17.26 -39.53 -12.42
CA LEU A 9 17.81 -38.78 -11.28
C LEU A 9 18.31 -37.42 -11.74
N THR A 10 19.13 -37.39 -12.80
CA THR A 10 19.66 -36.15 -13.40
C THR A 10 18.53 -35.19 -13.76
N ARG A 11 17.47 -35.68 -14.40
CA ARG A 11 16.32 -34.85 -14.78
C ARG A 11 15.54 -34.31 -13.58
N LEU A 12 15.46 -35.07 -12.50
CA LEU A 12 14.83 -34.60 -11.26
C LEU A 12 15.67 -33.51 -10.60
N GLU A 13 16.99 -33.67 -10.56
CA GLU A 13 17.90 -32.66 -10.02
C GLU A 13 17.82 -31.35 -10.81
N GLU A 14 17.84 -31.41 -12.14
CA GLU A 14 17.63 -30.24 -13.01
C GLU A 14 16.27 -29.57 -12.73
N LEU A 15 15.20 -30.37 -12.63
CA LEU A 15 13.87 -29.85 -12.35
C LEU A 15 13.81 -29.17 -10.98
N THR A 16 14.41 -29.78 -9.95
CA THR A 16 14.48 -29.23 -8.60
C THR A 16 15.24 -27.91 -8.60
N PHE A 17 16.40 -27.84 -9.28
CA PHE A 17 17.17 -26.61 -9.41
C PHE A 17 16.34 -25.47 -10.02
N PHE A 18 15.63 -25.71 -11.13
CA PHE A 18 14.78 -24.68 -11.74
C PHE A 18 13.57 -24.30 -10.87
N GLN A 19 13.05 -25.25 -10.09
CA GLN A 19 11.97 -24.98 -9.15
C GLN A 19 12.45 -24.09 -8.00
N GLU A 20 13.63 -24.35 -7.45
CA GLU A 20 14.25 -23.51 -6.42
C GLU A 20 14.48 -22.10 -6.93
N GLU A 21 15.10 -21.95 -8.12
CA GLU A 21 15.33 -20.64 -8.74
C GLU A 21 14.00 -19.87 -8.96
N ARG A 22 12.93 -20.59 -9.35
CA ARG A 22 11.62 -19.99 -9.54
C ARG A 22 10.98 -19.57 -8.20
N ILE A 23 11.16 -20.36 -7.15
CA ILE A 23 10.66 -20.02 -5.80
C ILE A 23 11.37 -18.76 -5.30
N GLU A 24 12.70 -18.68 -5.43
CA GLU A 24 13.45 -17.48 -5.03
C GLU A 24 12.98 -16.21 -5.75
N LYS A 25 12.72 -16.30 -7.07
CA LYS A 25 12.19 -15.18 -7.85
C LYS A 25 10.78 -14.78 -7.39
N LEU A 26 9.93 -15.75 -7.04
CA LEU A 26 8.59 -15.47 -6.53
C LEU A 26 8.64 -14.83 -5.14
N ASP A 27 9.52 -15.30 -4.26
CA ASP A 27 9.69 -14.73 -2.92
C ASP A 27 10.21 -13.28 -3.00
N ALA A 28 11.15 -13.00 -3.89
CA ALA A 28 11.61 -11.64 -4.15
C ALA A 28 10.47 -10.73 -4.67
N ALA A 29 9.65 -11.23 -5.60
CA ALA A 29 8.50 -10.50 -6.12
C ALA A 29 7.44 -10.24 -5.04
N LEU A 30 7.14 -11.24 -4.20
CA LEU A 30 6.20 -11.11 -3.07
C LEU A 30 6.69 -10.10 -2.05
N THR A 31 7.98 -10.14 -1.70
CA THR A 31 8.58 -9.17 -0.75
C THR A 31 8.53 -7.74 -1.30
N ALA A 32 8.80 -7.56 -2.60
CA ALA A 32 8.67 -6.26 -3.25
C ALA A 32 7.21 -5.76 -3.25
N GLN A 33 6.24 -6.64 -3.52
CA GLN A 33 4.82 -6.29 -3.46
C GLN A 33 4.37 -5.93 -2.05
N GLN A 34 4.83 -6.66 -1.02
CA GLN A 34 4.55 -6.34 0.37
C GLN A 34 5.07 -4.94 0.72
N THR A 35 6.31 -4.62 0.31
CA THR A 35 6.90 -3.30 0.53
C THR A 35 6.06 -2.18 -0.13
N GLN A 36 5.51 -2.43 -1.32
CA GLN A 36 4.62 -1.49 -2.00
C GLN A 36 3.30 -1.30 -1.25
N LEU A 37 2.69 -2.39 -0.75
CA LEU A 37 1.47 -2.32 0.05
C LEU A 37 1.70 -1.53 1.34
N ASP A 38 2.80 -1.78 2.04
CA ASP A 38 3.15 -1.06 3.27
C ASP A 38 3.34 0.45 3.01
N ALA A 39 3.84 0.83 1.84
CA ALA A 39 3.97 2.24 1.44
C ALA A 39 2.60 2.87 1.21
N VAL A 40 1.73 2.20 0.44
CA VAL A 40 0.37 2.68 0.17
C VAL A 40 -0.46 2.77 1.47
N GLU A 41 -0.30 1.81 2.39
CA GLU A 41 -0.98 1.83 3.68
C GLU A 41 -0.57 3.06 4.51
N ARG A 42 0.73 3.40 4.52
CA ARG A 42 1.25 4.61 5.18
C ARG A 42 0.68 5.89 4.56
N GLU A 43 0.72 6.02 3.23
CA GLU A 43 0.16 7.18 2.53
C GLU A 43 -1.35 7.34 2.79
N LEU A 44 -2.08 6.23 2.84
CA LEU A 44 -3.52 6.24 3.16
C LEU A 44 -3.77 6.66 4.62
N ALA A 45 -2.95 6.21 5.56
CA ALA A 45 -3.05 6.63 6.96
C ALA A 45 -2.82 8.14 7.10
N ASP A 46 -1.81 8.69 6.42
CA ASP A 46 -1.51 10.12 6.40
C ASP A 46 -2.64 10.93 5.76
N ALA A 47 -3.17 10.49 4.61
CA ALA A 47 -4.31 11.13 3.97
C ALA A 47 -5.54 11.17 4.91
N ARG A 48 -5.80 10.08 5.65
CA ARG A 48 -6.89 10.02 6.65
C ARG A 48 -6.68 11.00 7.81
N LEU A 49 -5.44 11.28 8.21
CA LEU A 49 -5.14 12.29 9.23
C LEU A 49 -5.41 13.71 8.70
N VAL A 50 -4.98 13.99 7.47
CA VAL A 50 -5.24 15.28 6.81
C VAL A 50 -6.75 15.53 6.67
N ILE A 51 -7.50 14.55 6.19
CA ILE A 51 -8.97 14.65 6.05
C ILE A 51 -9.64 14.93 7.40
N ARG A 52 -9.21 14.26 8.47
CA ARG A 52 -9.71 14.52 9.83
C ARG A 52 -9.42 15.95 10.26
N SER A 53 -8.18 16.42 10.10
CA SER A 53 -7.80 17.80 10.42
C SER A 53 -8.62 18.84 9.64
N LEU A 54 -8.87 18.61 8.35
CA LEU A 54 -9.70 19.51 7.54
C LEU A 54 -11.15 19.54 8.02
N ARG A 55 -11.72 18.39 8.40
CA ARG A 55 -13.08 18.32 8.98
C ARG A 55 -13.17 19.08 10.30
N ASP A 56 -12.17 18.92 11.18
CA ASP A 56 -12.14 19.62 12.47
C ASP A 56 -12.06 21.13 12.27
N LYS A 57 -11.22 21.60 11.33
CA LYS A 57 -11.13 23.02 10.98
C LYS A 57 -12.44 23.57 10.40
N LEU A 58 -13.12 22.80 9.56
CA LEU A 58 -14.42 23.19 9.00
C LEU A 58 -15.48 23.28 10.10
N ALA A 59 -15.48 22.36 11.07
CA ALA A 59 -16.40 22.40 12.20
C ALA A 59 -16.16 23.59 13.15
N GLN A 60 -14.91 24.06 13.25
CA GLN A 60 -14.51 25.21 14.07
C GLN A 60 -14.65 26.55 13.34
N GLN A 61 -15.12 26.56 12.10
CA GLN A 61 -15.23 27.78 11.32
C GLN A 61 -16.30 28.69 11.93
N PRO A 62 -15.98 29.95 12.29
CA PRO A 62 -16.98 30.87 12.82
C PRO A 62 -18.07 31.09 11.77
N GLU A 63 -19.33 31.24 12.22
CA GLU A 63 -20.41 31.61 11.32
C GLU A 63 -20.00 32.87 10.56
N ASN A 64 -20.13 32.83 9.23
CA ASN A 64 -19.82 33.93 8.35
C ASN A 64 -20.92 35.00 8.46
N THR A 65 -21.02 35.57 9.66
CA THR A 65 -21.94 36.63 10.01
C THR A 65 -21.37 37.96 9.53
N LEU A 66 -22.25 38.82 9.02
CA LEU A 66 -21.89 40.15 8.59
C LEU A 66 -21.21 40.89 9.75
N PRO A 67 -20.04 41.51 9.53
CA PRO A 67 -19.38 42.28 10.58
C PRO A 67 -20.32 43.36 11.15
N PRO A 68 -20.18 43.75 12.44
CA PRO A 68 -21.15 44.59 13.14
C PRO A 68 -21.50 45.92 12.45
N HIS A 69 -20.60 46.46 11.62
CA HIS A 69 -20.79 47.70 10.87
C HIS A 69 -21.62 47.54 9.58
N PHE A 70 -21.96 46.31 9.19
CA PHE A 70 -22.86 46.02 8.07
C PHE A 70 -24.31 45.76 8.51
N MET A 71 -24.59 45.77 9.81
CA MET A 71 -25.97 45.69 10.31
C MET A 71 -26.62 47.09 10.21
N PRO A 72 -27.78 47.23 9.54
CA PRO A 72 -28.46 48.52 9.44
C PRO A 72 -28.87 49.01 10.83
N GLU A 73 -28.66 50.30 11.11
CA GLU A 73 -29.09 50.92 12.36
C GLU A 73 -30.59 50.69 12.55
N ARG A 74 -30.94 50.06 13.67
CA ARG A 74 -32.34 49.83 14.05
C ARG A 74 -32.88 51.17 14.55
N TRP A 75 -33.56 51.90 13.67
CA TRP A 75 -34.43 53.03 14.04
C TRP A 75 -35.70 52.53 14.73
#